data_AF-A0A7J3I7U5-F1
#
_entry.id   AF-A0A7J3I7U5-F1
#
_cell.length_a   1.000
_cell.length_b   1.000
_cell.length_c   1.000
_cell.angle_alpha   90.00
_cell.angle_beta   90.00
_cell.angle_gamma   90.00
#
_symmetry.space_group_name_H-M   'P 1'
#
loop_
_entity.id
_entity.type
_entity.pdbx_description
1 polymer ?
#
loop_
_entity_poly.entity_id
_entity_poly.type
_entity_poly.pdbx_seq_one_letter_code
_entity_poly.pdbx_strand_id
1 'polypeptide(L)'
;MDIDSVGVNGILTTIAQEVGVSAILTVEKSTKARGSTLECKLASQMASVAKVKKSPPKNIGIQLLILKDKKLYEEPYEDQVDEIVEATEDEKPYTPDPMGVFRIRVDHENGYIEALYIGRRGRILIRGRSAKAIRYEIASRGLISQISHALYLGQELAKAEIALKLRKSYIQDAPLFKRPQFIKLDRDSEIPEK
;
A
#
# COMPACT_ATOMS: atom_id res chain seq x y z
N MET A 1 -23.65 -7.48 1.00
CA MET A 1 -22.87 -8.72 1.22
C MET A 1 -21.56 -8.36 1.92
N ASP A 2 -21.07 -9.17 2.85
CA ASP A 2 -19.79 -8.92 3.54
C ASP A 2 -18.62 -9.52 2.75
N ILE A 3 -18.38 -8.92 1.58
CA ILE A 3 -17.27 -9.25 0.69
C ILE A 3 -16.68 -7.97 0.13
N ASP A 4 -15.48 -8.06 -0.45
CA ASP A 4 -14.80 -6.92 -1.06
C ASP A 4 -15.49 -6.48 -2.35
N SER A 5 -15.88 -5.19 -2.42
CA SER A 5 -16.49 -4.60 -3.62
C SER A 5 -15.58 -4.75 -4.84
N VAL A 6 -14.27 -4.71 -4.62
CA VAL A 6 -13.24 -4.67 -5.64
C VAL A 6 -13.27 -5.94 -6.49
N GLY A 7 -13.34 -7.11 -5.84
CA GLY A 7 -13.44 -8.41 -6.53
C GLY A 7 -14.79 -8.59 -7.23
N VAL A 8 -15.88 -8.18 -6.57
CA VAL A 8 -17.24 -8.24 -7.14
C VAL A 8 -17.35 -7.40 -8.39
N ASN A 9 -16.93 -6.14 -8.31
CA ASN A 9 -16.96 -5.20 -9.43
C ASN A 9 -16.06 -5.69 -10.56
N GLY A 10 -14.88 -6.24 -10.25
CA GLY A 10 -14.00 -6.88 -11.23
C GLY A 10 -14.72 -7.98 -12.01
N ILE A 11 -15.24 -9.00 -11.31
CA ILE A 11 -15.89 -10.16 -11.93
C ILE A 11 -17.14 -9.75 -12.71
N LEU A 12 -18.05 -8.99 -12.09
CA LEU A 12 -19.30 -8.60 -12.74
C LEU A 12 -19.06 -7.73 -13.98
N THR A 13 -18.06 -6.85 -13.94
CA THR A 13 -17.68 -6.04 -15.10
C THR A 13 -17.11 -6.90 -16.22
N THR A 14 -16.28 -7.89 -15.91
CA THR A 14 -15.76 -8.83 -16.93
C THR A 14 -16.89 -9.63 -17.57
N ILE A 15 -17.82 -10.18 -16.77
CA ILE A 15 -19.00 -10.91 -17.29
C ILE A 15 -19.85 -9.99 -18.17
N ALA A 16 -20.15 -8.77 -17.68
CA ALA A 16 -20.90 -7.77 -18.44
C ALA A 16 -20.26 -7.48 -19.80
N GLN A 17 -18.93 -7.36 -19.85
CA GLN A 17 -18.21 -7.17 -21.10
C GLN A 17 -18.38 -8.39 -22.03
N GLU A 18 -18.26 -9.61 -21.52
CA GLU A 18 -18.39 -10.84 -22.32
C GLU A 18 -19.78 -10.98 -22.96
N VAL A 19 -20.84 -10.64 -22.22
CA VAL A 19 -22.22 -10.66 -22.74
C VAL A 19 -22.59 -9.44 -23.59
N GLY A 20 -21.68 -8.48 -23.78
CA GLY A 20 -21.88 -7.32 -24.65
C GLY A 20 -22.62 -6.14 -24.02
N VAL A 21 -22.65 -6.03 -22.69
CA VAL A 21 -23.25 -4.88 -21.99
C VAL A 21 -22.47 -3.60 -22.30
N SER A 22 -23.19 -2.52 -22.60
CA SER A 22 -22.60 -1.21 -22.95
C SER A 22 -22.42 -0.27 -21.76
N ALA A 23 -23.09 -0.51 -20.63
CA ALA A 23 -23.06 0.36 -19.47
C ALA A 23 -23.12 -0.42 -18.15
N ILE A 24 -22.36 0.04 -17.15
CA ILE A 24 -22.36 -0.51 -15.79
C ILE A 24 -22.76 0.61 -14.82
N LEU A 25 -23.84 0.37 -14.08
CA LEU A 25 -24.30 1.26 -13.02
C LEU A 25 -23.76 0.78 -11.66
N THR A 26 -23.16 1.68 -10.89
CA THR A 26 -22.65 1.39 -9.55
C THR A 26 -22.81 2.61 -8.64
N VAL A 27 -22.84 2.37 -7.32
CA VAL A 27 -23.04 3.41 -6.30
C VAL A 27 -22.07 3.22 -5.13
N GLU A 28 -21.77 4.32 -4.43
CA GLU A 28 -20.81 4.32 -3.32
C GLU A 28 -21.50 4.64 -1.98
N LYS A 29 -22.54 3.86 -1.62
CA LYS A 29 -23.40 4.14 -0.45
C LYS A 29 -22.91 3.54 0.88
N SER A 30 -21.76 2.88 0.89
CA SER A 30 -21.18 2.29 2.12
C SER A 30 -19.66 2.37 2.10
N THR A 31 -19.02 2.23 3.26
CA THR A 31 -17.56 2.22 3.39
C THR A 31 -16.89 1.22 2.44
N LYS A 32 -17.44 0.01 2.33
CA LYS A 32 -16.93 -1.02 1.41
C LYS A 32 -17.08 -0.65 -0.06
N ALA A 33 -18.17 0.06 -0.40
CA ALA A 33 -18.48 0.48 -1.76
C ALA A 33 -17.81 1.81 -2.15
N ARG A 34 -17.10 2.48 -1.24
CA ARG A 34 -16.38 3.72 -1.55
C ARG A 34 -15.28 3.44 -2.57
N GLY A 35 -15.27 4.15 -3.69
CA GLY A 35 -14.42 3.87 -4.84
C GLY A 35 -14.98 2.84 -5.83
N SER A 36 -16.21 2.34 -5.67
CA SER A 36 -16.79 1.38 -6.62
C SER A 36 -16.96 1.94 -8.04
N THR A 37 -17.15 3.25 -8.21
CA THR A 37 -17.14 3.85 -9.55
C THR A 37 -15.76 3.75 -10.21
N LEU A 38 -14.70 3.99 -9.44
CA LEU A 38 -13.32 3.80 -9.92
C LEU A 38 -13.02 2.32 -10.21
N GLU A 39 -13.50 1.41 -9.37
CA GLU A 39 -13.33 -0.04 -9.55
C GLU A 39 -13.97 -0.53 -10.85
N CYS A 40 -15.23 -0.18 -11.10
CA CYS A 40 -15.91 -0.54 -12.35
C CYS A 40 -15.21 0.05 -13.57
N LYS A 41 -14.71 1.29 -13.48
CA LYS A 41 -13.94 1.93 -14.56
C LYS A 41 -12.64 1.17 -14.86
N LEU A 42 -11.90 0.78 -13.83
CA LEU A 42 -10.66 0.01 -14.00
C LEU A 42 -10.96 -1.40 -14.53
N ALA A 43 -12.00 -2.05 -14.00
CA ALA A 43 -12.42 -3.36 -14.45
C ALA A 43 -12.87 -3.35 -15.92
N SER A 44 -13.54 -2.29 -16.37
CA SER A 44 -13.99 -2.18 -17.76
C SER A 44 -12.81 -1.98 -18.72
N GLN A 45 -11.81 -1.17 -18.33
CA GLN A 45 -10.56 -1.06 -19.07
C GLN A 45 -9.80 -2.39 -19.07
N MET A 46 -9.73 -3.07 -17.93
CA MET A 46 -9.08 -4.37 -17.79
C MET A 46 -9.72 -5.41 -18.72
N ALA A 47 -11.05 -5.53 -18.70
CA ALA A 47 -11.79 -6.44 -19.56
C ALA A 47 -11.64 -6.09 -21.05
N SER A 48 -11.71 -4.80 -21.39
CA SER A 48 -11.53 -4.33 -22.77
C SER A 48 -10.15 -4.68 -23.33
N VAL A 49 -9.09 -4.40 -22.57
CA VAL A 49 -7.71 -4.73 -22.97
C VAL A 49 -7.53 -6.25 -23.06
N ALA A 50 -8.07 -7.02 -22.11
CA ALA A 50 -8.03 -8.47 -22.12
C ALA A 50 -8.69 -9.07 -23.37
N LYS A 51 -9.88 -8.55 -23.75
CA LYS A 51 -10.61 -8.94 -24.96
C LYS A 51 -9.78 -8.70 -26.22
N VAL A 52 -9.24 -7.50 -26.36
CA VAL A 52 -8.41 -7.12 -27.54
C VAL A 52 -7.15 -8.00 -27.62
N LYS A 53 -6.49 -8.26 -26.48
CA LYS A 53 -5.30 -9.10 -26.41
C LYS A 53 -5.57 -10.61 -26.48
N LYS A 54 -6.85 -11.04 -26.50
CA LYS A 54 -7.26 -12.45 -26.39
C LYS A 54 -6.57 -13.16 -25.22
N SER A 55 -6.49 -12.48 -24.09
CA SER A 55 -5.79 -12.95 -22.89
C SER A 55 -6.70 -12.84 -21.67
N PRO A 56 -6.50 -13.65 -20.61
CA PRO A 56 -7.23 -13.47 -19.37
C PRO A 56 -7.00 -12.06 -18.77
N PRO A 57 -7.95 -11.49 -18.00
CA PRO A 57 -7.82 -10.17 -17.38
C PRO A 57 -6.89 -10.20 -16.16
N LYS A 58 -5.62 -10.57 -16.39
CA LYS A 58 -4.55 -10.63 -15.38
C LYS A 58 -3.24 -10.11 -15.97
N ASN A 59 -2.42 -9.45 -15.14
CA ASN A 59 -1.07 -8.99 -15.50
C ASN A 59 -1.01 -8.06 -16.72
N ILE A 60 -2.01 -7.19 -16.91
CA ILE A 60 -2.10 -6.25 -18.05
C ILE A 60 -1.81 -4.78 -17.66
N GLY A 61 -1.22 -4.55 -16.49
CA GLY A 61 -0.87 -3.21 -15.98
C GLY A 61 -1.99 -2.47 -15.22
N ILE A 62 -3.22 -3.01 -15.25
CA ILE A 62 -4.35 -2.54 -14.45
C ILE A 62 -4.55 -3.52 -13.29
N GLN A 63 -4.72 -3.00 -12.06
CA GLN A 63 -4.89 -3.83 -10.88
C GLN A 63 -6.02 -3.32 -9.97
N LEU A 64 -6.67 -4.29 -9.33
CA LEU A 64 -7.76 -4.10 -8.38
C LEU A 64 -7.48 -4.92 -7.10
N LEU A 65 -6.24 -4.85 -6.60
CA LEU A 65 -5.88 -5.44 -5.30
C LEU A 65 -5.81 -4.34 -4.24
N ILE A 66 -6.98 -4.03 -3.67
CA ILE A 66 -7.16 -2.99 -2.66
C ILE A 66 -7.70 -3.65 -1.40
N LEU A 67 -7.19 -3.25 -0.23
CA LEU A 67 -7.72 -3.67 1.07
C LEU A 67 -8.56 -2.53 1.64
N LYS A 68 -9.81 -2.81 2.00
CA LYS A 68 -10.73 -1.83 2.61
C LYS A 68 -11.27 -2.36 3.92
N ASP A 69 -11.61 -1.44 4.82
CA ASP A 69 -12.34 -1.79 6.03
C ASP A 69 -13.85 -1.87 5.80
N LYS A 70 -14.49 -2.74 6.59
CA LYS A 70 -15.95 -2.89 6.60
C LYS A 70 -16.66 -1.63 7.09
N LYS A 71 -16.07 -0.96 8.08
CA LYS A 71 -16.54 0.28 8.71
C LYS A 71 -15.32 1.09 9.11
N LEU A 72 -15.44 2.42 9.06
CA LEU A 72 -14.44 3.31 9.64
C LEU A 72 -14.91 3.66 11.05
N TYR A 73 -14.00 3.54 12.00
CA TYR A 73 -14.18 4.01 13.37
C TYR A 73 -13.19 5.14 13.58
N GLU A 74 -13.67 6.24 14.13
CA GLU A 74 -12.86 7.38 14.53
C GLU A 74 -12.89 7.41 16.06
N GLU A 75 -11.71 7.40 16.68
CA GLU A 75 -11.61 7.59 18.13
C GLU A 75 -11.66 9.10 18.39
N PRO A 76 -12.69 9.60 19.10
CA PRO A 76 -12.79 11.02 19.38
C PRO A 76 -11.72 11.42 20.40
N TYR A 77 -11.15 12.59 20.20
CA TYR A 77 -10.36 13.28 21.21
C TYR A 77 -11.27 14.18 22.07
N GLU A 78 -10.72 14.72 23.15
CA GLU A 78 -11.37 15.81 23.88
C GLU A 78 -11.46 17.05 22.97
N ASP A 79 -12.62 17.72 22.97
CA ASP A 79 -12.90 18.85 22.06
C ASP A 79 -12.02 20.09 22.33
N GLN A 80 -11.42 20.18 23.52
CA GLN A 80 -10.56 21.29 23.92
C GLN A 80 -9.09 20.87 23.87
N VAL A 81 -8.36 21.48 22.95
CA VAL A 81 -6.89 21.35 22.83
C VAL A 81 -6.25 22.73 22.91
N ASP A 82 -5.06 22.80 23.51
CA ASP A 82 -4.35 24.06 23.71
C ASP A 82 -3.82 24.65 22.39
N GLU A 83 -3.43 23.80 21.45
CA GLU A 83 -2.82 24.20 20.18
C GLU A 83 -3.14 23.18 19.08
N ILE A 84 -3.39 23.67 17.86
CA ILE A 84 -3.51 22.86 16.64
C ILE A 84 -2.39 23.29 15.68
N VAL A 85 -1.51 22.36 15.34
CA VAL A 85 -0.39 22.59 14.42
C VAL A 85 -0.60 21.75 13.16
N GLU A 86 -0.63 22.40 11.99
CA GLU A 86 -0.63 21.72 10.70
C GLU A 86 0.80 21.33 10.31
N ALA A 87 1.05 20.03 10.10
CA ALA A 87 2.37 19.53 9.72
C ALA A 87 2.65 19.77 8.23
N THR A 88 3.89 20.15 7.91
CA THR A 88 4.40 20.30 6.54
C THR A 88 5.30 19.12 6.15
N GLU A 89 5.38 18.83 4.85
CA GLU A 89 6.26 17.78 4.29
C GLU A 89 7.68 18.29 3.97
N ASP A 90 8.16 19.31 4.69
CA ASP A 90 9.47 19.92 4.38
C ASP A 90 10.60 18.88 4.48
N GLU A 91 11.37 18.73 3.39
CA GLU A 91 12.53 17.84 3.35
C GLU A 91 13.60 18.35 4.32
N LYS A 92 13.70 17.70 5.47
CA LYS A 92 14.80 17.94 6.41
C LYS A 92 16.08 17.29 5.89
N PRO A 93 17.24 17.96 6.01
CA PRO A 93 18.51 17.39 5.57
C PRO A 93 18.78 16.07 6.28
N TYR A 94 19.03 15.02 5.50
CA TYR A 94 19.38 13.71 6.01
C TYR A 94 20.73 13.78 6.73
N THR A 95 20.70 13.50 8.03
CA THR A 95 21.92 13.38 8.84
C THR A 95 22.17 11.90 9.12
N PRO A 96 23.29 11.33 8.67
CA PRO A 96 23.63 9.95 8.98
C PRO A 96 23.79 9.74 10.48
N ASP A 97 23.26 8.64 11.00
CA ASP A 97 23.42 8.27 12.41
C ASP A 97 24.86 7.75 12.67
N PRO A 98 25.58 8.33 13.65
CA PRO A 98 26.94 7.91 13.99
C PRO A 98 27.06 6.44 14.41
N MET A 99 25.99 5.82 14.91
CA MET A 99 26.01 4.42 15.32
C MET A 99 26.01 3.48 14.11
N GLY A 100 25.35 3.82 13.01
CA GLY A 100 25.30 2.96 11.83
C GLY A 100 23.97 3.05 11.10
N VAL A 101 23.77 2.12 10.17
CA VAL A 101 22.60 2.05 9.29
C VAL A 101 21.85 0.73 9.46
N PHE A 102 20.57 0.73 9.09
CA PHE A 102 19.73 -0.45 9.09
C PHE A 102 19.24 -0.79 7.69
N ARG A 103 19.27 -2.09 7.37
CA ARG A 103 18.60 -2.66 6.19
C ARG A 103 17.51 -3.60 6.68
N ILE A 104 16.29 -3.39 6.20
CA ILE A 104 15.14 -4.19 6.60
C ILE A 104 14.76 -5.18 5.51
N ARG A 105 14.36 -6.38 5.91
CA ARG A 105 13.79 -7.42 5.04
C ARG A 105 12.59 -8.07 5.71
N VAL A 106 11.66 -8.55 4.91
CA VAL A 106 10.56 -9.40 5.34
C VAL A 106 10.77 -10.81 4.81
N ASP A 107 10.84 -11.78 5.72
CA ASP A 107 10.86 -13.20 5.44
C ASP A 107 9.42 -13.75 5.59
N HIS A 108 8.73 -13.86 4.46
CA HIS A 108 7.35 -14.35 4.43
C HIS A 108 7.22 -15.85 4.68
N GLU A 109 8.28 -16.63 4.41
CA GLU A 109 8.25 -18.09 4.57
C GLU A 109 8.28 -18.47 6.05
N ASN A 110 9.19 -17.86 6.81
CA ASN A 110 9.35 -18.14 8.24
C ASN A 110 8.53 -17.20 9.14
N GLY A 111 7.96 -16.14 8.56
CA GLY A 111 7.11 -15.19 9.25
C GLY A 111 7.88 -14.21 10.13
N TYR A 112 9.01 -13.70 9.64
CA TYR A 112 9.89 -12.80 10.39
C TYR A 112 10.13 -11.49 9.64
N ILE A 113 10.36 -10.43 10.43
CA ILE A 113 10.99 -9.20 10.00
C ILE A 113 12.44 -9.27 10.46
N GLU A 114 13.35 -8.78 9.62
CA GLU A 114 14.77 -8.77 9.86
C GLU A 114 15.32 -7.36 9.71
N ALA A 115 16.03 -6.89 10.72
CA ALA A 115 16.77 -5.65 10.71
C ALA A 115 18.26 -5.95 10.80
N LEU A 116 18.98 -5.76 9.71
CA LEU A 116 20.42 -5.86 9.67
C LEU A 116 21.04 -4.50 10.02
N TYR A 117 21.64 -4.43 11.20
CA TYR A 117 22.47 -3.30 11.61
C TYR A 117 23.88 -3.45 11.07
N ILE A 118 24.44 -2.35 10.54
CA ILE A 118 25.84 -2.23 10.11
C ILE A 118 26.40 -0.93 10.67
N GLY A 119 27.38 -1.01 11.57
CA GLY A 119 27.96 0.19 12.16
C GLY A 119 29.05 -0.07 13.19
N ARG A 120 29.17 0.84 14.16
CA ARG A 120 30.23 0.82 15.19
C ARG A 120 30.28 -0.47 16.01
N ARG A 121 29.12 -1.12 16.23
CA ARG A 121 29.04 -2.40 16.94
C ARG A 121 29.14 -3.62 16.02
N GLY A 122 29.65 -3.44 14.80
CA GLY A 122 29.78 -4.49 13.80
C GLY A 122 28.50 -4.73 13.01
N ARG A 123 28.27 -6.00 12.63
CA ARG A 123 27.10 -6.43 11.87
C ARG A 123 26.22 -7.31 12.75
N ILE A 124 24.99 -6.88 12.99
CA ILE A 124 24.05 -7.57 13.89
C ILE A 124 22.73 -7.76 13.14
N LEU A 125 22.27 -9.00 13.03
CA LEU A 125 20.94 -9.31 12.49
C LEU A 125 19.97 -9.48 13.65
N ILE A 126 18.98 -8.60 13.71
CA ILE A 126 17.88 -8.68 14.67
C ILE A 126 16.65 -9.19 13.93
N ARG A 127 16.06 -10.27 14.44
CA ARG A 127 14.91 -10.93 13.84
C ARG A 127 13.75 -10.96 14.83
N GLY A 128 12.54 -10.64 14.37
CA GLY A 128 11.35 -10.66 15.22
C GLY A 128 10.06 -10.78 14.41
N ARG A 129 8.95 -11.16 15.04
CA ARG A 129 7.63 -11.26 14.40
C ARG A 129 6.82 -9.96 14.44
N SER A 130 7.31 -8.95 15.15
CA SER A 130 6.69 -7.63 15.25
C SER A 130 7.75 -6.52 15.22
N ALA A 131 7.37 -5.36 14.71
CA ALA A 131 8.18 -4.13 14.76
C ALA A 131 8.51 -3.77 16.21
N LYS A 132 7.57 -3.98 17.13
CA LYS A 132 7.73 -3.72 18.57
C LYS A 132 8.90 -4.50 19.18
N ALA A 133 9.00 -5.80 18.91
CA ALA A 133 10.11 -6.61 19.43
C ALA A 133 11.47 -6.12 18.90
N ILE A 134 11.55 -5.84 17.60
CA ILE A 134 12.80 -5.42 16.96
C ILE A 134 13.25 -4.04 17.45
N ARG A 135 12.35 -3.06 17.52
CA ARG A 135 12.71 -1.71 17.96
C ARG A 135 13.18 -1.66 19.41
N TYR A 136 12.60 -2.48 20.30
CA TYR A 136 13.08 -2.57 21.68
C TYR A 136 14.45 -3.23 21.77
N GLU A 137 14.71 -4.27 21.00
CA GLU A 137 16.03 -4.90 20.95
C GLU A 137 17.09 -3.90 20.48
N ILE A 138 16.79 -3.14 19.43
CA ILE A 138 17.67 -2.08 18.88
C ILE A 138 17.98 -1.00 19.93
N ALA A 139 16.94 -0.54 20.64
CA ALA A 139 17.08 0.46 21.70
C ALA A 139 17.89 -0.07 22.89
N SER A 140 17.59 -1.29 23.37
CA SER A 140 18.27 -1.91 24.51
C SER A 140 19.78 -2.10 24.27
N ARG A 141 20.15 -2.34 23.00
CA ARG A 141 21.54 -2.48 22.58
C ARG A 141 22.23 -1.16 22.27
N GLY A 142 21.51 -0.03 22.28
CA GLY A 142 22.06 1.28 21.92
C GLY A 142 22.67 1.31 20.51
N LEU A 143 21.98 0.71 19.53
CA LEU A 143 22.43 0.64 18.13
C LEU A 143 22.05 1.87 17.30
N ILE A 144 21.42 2.85 17.93
CA ILE A 144 20.91 4.06 17.31
C ILE A 144 21.15 5.23 18.26
N SER A 145 21.52 6.40 17.73
CA SER A 145 21.77 7.59 18.55
C SER A 145 21.02 8.83 18.11
N GLN A 146 20.44 8.86 16.91
CA GLN A 146 19.64 9.98 16.43
C GLN A 146 18.14 9.70 16.50
N ILE A 147 17.37 10.67 17.01
CA ILE A 147 15.90 10.59 17.10
C ILE A 147 15.27 10.49 15.70
N SER A 148 15.74 11.28 14.74
CA SER A 148 15.28 11.25 13.34
C SER A 148 15.42 9.84 12.74
N HIS A 149 16.57 9.20 12.96
CA HIS A 149 16.81 7.84 12.50
C HIS A 149 15.91 6.83 13.23
N ALA A 150 15.65 7.02 14.53
CA ALA A 150 14.75 6.17 15.30
C ALA A 150 13.30 6.26 14.81
N LEU A 151 12.83 7.46 14.45
CA LEU A 151 11.51 7.69 13.85
C LEU A 151 11.38 7.00 12.48
N TYR A 152 12.36 7.22 11.60
CA TYR A 152 12.44 6.56 10.29
C TYR A 152 12.45 5.03 10.42
N LEU A 153 13.29 4.50 11.31
CA LEU A 153 13.39 3.07 11.54
C LEU A 153 12.07 2.49 12.08
N GLY A 154 11.40 3.21 12.98
CA GLY A 154 10.07 2.85 13.46
C GLY A 154 9.04 2.76 12.34
N GLN A 155 9.03 3.73 11.43
CA GLN A 155 8.16 3.76 10.25
C GLN A 155 8.42 2.55 9.34
N GLU A 156 9.68 2.27 9.00
CA GLU A 156 10.02 1.17 8.10
C GLU A 156 9.74 -0.20 8.74
N LEU A 157 10.00 -0.37 10.04
CA LEU A 157 9.65 -1.60 10.76
C LEU A 157 8.13 -1.82 10.82
N ALA A 158 7.34 -0.77 11.06
CA ALA A 158 5.89 -0.85 11.02
C ALA A 158 5.38 -1.21 9.62
N LYS A 159 5.95 -0.61 8.57
CA LYS A 159 5.66 -0.95 7.17
C LYS A 159 5.98 -2.42 6.87
N ALA A 160 7.12 -2.91 7.34
CA ALA A 160 7.53 -4.32 7.20
C ALA A 160 6.57 -5.27 7.94
N GLU A 161 6.08 -4.90 9.12
CA GLU A 161 5.10 -5.70 9.86
C GLU A 161 3.75 -5.78 9.12
N ILE A 162 3.26 -4.67 8.57
CA ILE A 162 2.04 -4.65 7.76
C ILE A 162 2.24 -5.51 6.51
N ALA A 163 3.40 -5.38 5.85
CA ALA A 163 3.74 -6.18 4.67
C ALA A 163 3.72 -7.68 4.98
N LEU A 164 4.29 -8.08 6.11
CA LEU A 164 4.28 -9.47 6.59
C LEU A 164 2.85 -9.98 6.81
N LYS A 165 2.03 -9.22 7.55
CA LYS A 165 0.64 -9.57 7.86
C LYS A 165 -0.23 -9.71 6.62
N LEU A 166 -0.07 -8.80 5.65
CA LEU A 166 -0.89 -8.74 4.44
C LEU A 166 -0.30 -9.52 3.26
N ARG A 167 0.82 -10.23 3.45
CA ARG A 167 1.60 -10.86 2.36
C ARG A 167 1.86 -9.91 1.19
N LYS A 168 2.20 -8.67 1.49
CA LYS A 168 2.61 -7.67 0.50
C LYS A 168 4.13 -7.63 0.40
N SER A 169 4.63 -7.36 -0.81
CA SER A 169 6.04 -7.10 -1.01
C SER A 169 6.48 -5.86 -0.24
N TYR A 170 7.54 -6.00 0.54
CA TYR A 170 8.20 -4.89 1.21
C TYR A 170 9.42 -4.45 0.39
N ILE A 171 9.50 -3.16 0.12
CA ILE A 171 10.69 -2.49 -0.42
C ILE A 171 10.91 -1.26 0.45
N GLN A 172 12.11 -1.12 1.00
CA GLN A 172 12.49 0.02 1.84
C GLN A 172 12.34 1.32 1.04
N ASP A 173 11.87 2.39 1.70
CA ASP A 173 11.58 3.71 1.10
C ASP A 173 10.48 3.75 0.02
N ALA A 174 10.00 2.58 -0.46
CA ALA A 174 8.86 2.51 -1.36
C ALA A 174 7.54 2.47 -0.58
N PRO A 175 6.44 3.02 -1.16
CA PRO A 175 5.13 2.91 -0.56
C PRO A 175 4.62 1.46 -0.59
N LEU A 176 4.00 1.02 0.50
CA LEU A 176 3.41 -0.32 0.60
C LEU A 176 2.11 -0.46 -0.21
N PHE A 177 1.36 0.64 -0.36
CA PHE A 177 0.12 0.70 -1.11
C PHE A 177 0.25 1.71 -2.24
N LYS A 178 -0.23 1.33 -3.43
CA LYS A 178 -0.34 2.22 -4.59
C LYS A 178 -1.82 2.41 -4.88
N ARG A 179 -2.26 3.65 -5.07
CA ARG A 179 -3.63 3.92 -5.51
C ARG A 179 -3.81 3.42 -6.95
N PRO A 180 -4.85 2.64 -7.25
CA PRO A 180 -5.15 2.25 -8.62
C PRO A 180 -5.39 3.50 -9.48
N GLN A 181 -4.79 3.52 -10.66
CA GLN A 181 -4.96 4.60 -11.63
C GLN A 181 -5.50 4.01 -12.93
N PHE A 182 -6.48 4.71 -13.51
CA PHE A 182 -7.05 4.31 -14.80
C PHE A 182 -6.19 4.85 -15.93
N ILE A 183 -6.22 4.16 -17.06
CA ILE A 183 -5.57 4.63 -18.28
C ILE A 183 -6.32 5.89 -18.73
N LYS A 184 -5.62 7.02 -18.79
CA LYS A 184 -6.16 8.23 -19.42
C LYS A 184 -6.13 8.00 -20.93
N LEU A 185 -7.29 8.16 -21.57
CA LEU A 185 -7.38 8.18 -23.02
C LEU A 185 -7.29 9.64 -23.43
N ASP A 186 -6.28 9.97 -24.23
CA ASP A 186 -6.22 11.27 -24.88
C ASP A 186 -7.37 11.32 -25.88
N ARG A 187 -8.24 12.32 -25.76
CA ARG A 187 -9.43 12.45 -26.62
C ARG A 187 -9.09 12.93 -28.04
N ASP A 188 -7.84 13.29 -28.28
CA ASP A 188 -7.36 13.95 -29.50
C ASP A 188 -6.57 13.01 -30.43
N SER A 189 -6.39 11.73 -30.08
CA SER A 189 -5.86 10.76 -31.04
C SER A 189 -6.99 10.32 -31.97
N GLU A 190 -7.08 10.99 -33.13
CA GLU A 190 -7.96 10.63 -34.25
C GLU A 190 -7.97 9.12 -34.46
N ILE A 191 -9.16 8.53 -34.43
CA ILE A 191 -9.36 7.13 -34.84
C ILE A 191 -9.08 7.12 -36.34
N PRO A 192 -8.06 6.40 -36.84
CA PRO A 192 -7.83 6.34 -38.28
C PRO A 192 -9.07 5.74 -38.95
N GLU A 193 -9.72 6.54 -39.79
CA GLU A 193 -10.79 6.07 -40.68
C GLU A 193 -10.23 4.93 -41.54
N LYS A 194 -11.00 3.85 -41.62
CA LYS A 194 -10.66 2.67 -42.43
C LYS A 194 -10.89 2.92 -43.91
#